data_AF-A0AAN8DZC8-F1
#
_entry.id   AF-A0AAN8DZC8-F1
#
_cell.length_a   1.000
_cell.length_b   1.000
_cell.length_c   1.000
_cell.angle_alpha   90.00
_cell.angle_beta   90.00
_cell.angle_gamma   90.00
#
_symmetry.space_group_name_H-M   'P 1'
#
loop_
_entity.id
_entity.type
_entity.pdbx_description
1 polymer ?
#
loop_
_entity_poly.entity_id
_entity_poly.type
_entity_poly.pdbx_seq_one_letter_code
_entity_poly.pdbx_strand_id
1 'polypeptide(L)'
;MAGCKGCGPGYSSPLDAMKGPREEIVYLPCIYCNTGILKPDYLATVDVDPKSPTYCKVIHRLPMPNLRDELHHSGWNACSSCFGDASRKRNRLILPSLISSRIYVVDVGTNPRAPQMHKVNRAGPRVL
;
A
#
# COMPACT_ATOMS: atom_id res chain seq x y z
N MET A 1 21.20 -2.23 4.59
CA MET A 1 21.08 -3.56 3.96
C MET A 1 22.16 -3.69 2.91
N ALA A 2 22.97 -4.74 2.94
CA ALA A 2 23.82 -5.08 1.82
C ALA A 2 22.91 -5.39 0.63
N GLY A 3 22.80 -4.44 -0.31
CA GLY A 3 22.02 -4.60 -1.52
C GLY A 3 22.67 -5.67 -2.38
N CYS A 4 22.13 -6.89 -2.33
CA CYS A 4 22.41 -7.89 -3.35
C CYS A 4 22.02 -7.30 -4.70
N LYS A 5 23.01 -6.90 -5.50
CA LYS A 5 22.80 -6.53 -6.90
C LYS A 5 22.26 -7.77 -7.61
N GLY A 6 20.97 -7.77 -7.96
CA GLY A 6 20.31 -8.87 -8.67
C GLY A 6 19.29 -9.67 -7.85
N CYS A 7 19.09 -9.38 -6.57
CA CYS A 7 18.02 -10.01 -5.81
C CYS A 7 16.69 -9.27 -6.04
N GLY A 8 15.65 -9.99 -6.50
CA GLY A 8 14.27 -9.50 -6.55
C GLY A 8 13.71 -9.11 -5.17
N PRO A 9 12.48 -8.59 -5.07
CA PRO A 9 11.96 -8.06 -3.82
C PRO A 9 11.74 -9.16 -2.77
N GLY A 10 11.92 -8.79 -1.49
CA GLY A 10 11.62 -9.66 -0.35
C GLY A 10 12.78 -10.55 0.07
N TYR A 11 12.46 -11.75 0.55
CA TYR A 11 13.38 -12.67 1.22
C TYR A 11 13.19 -14.10 0.73
N SER A 12 14.26 -14.90 0.72
CA SER A 12 14.26 -16.32 0.30
C SER A 12 13.44 -17.23 1.19
N SER A 13 13.30 -16.90 2.48
CA SER A 13 12.63 -17.73 3.46
C SER A 13 11.94 -16.89 4.54
N PRO A 14 10.98 -17.46 5.29
CA PRO A 14 10.42 -16.81 6.48
C PRO A 14 11.47 -16.45 7.53
N LEU A 15 12.48 -17.31 7.75
CA LEU A 15 13.54 -17.06 8.73
C LEU A 15 14.42 -15.86 8.34
N ASP A 16 14.67 -15.68 7.04
CA ASP A 16 15.39 -14.49 6.55
C ASP A 16 14.53 -13.23 6.68
N ALA A 17 13.22 -13.34 6.45
CA ALA A 17 12.29 -12.22 6.64
C ALA A 17 12.22 -11.74 8.10
N MET A 18 12.29 -12.66 9.07
CA MET A 18 12.34 -12.33 10.50
C MET A 18 13.61 -11.57 10.90
N LYS A 19 14.70 -11.68 10.13
CA LYS A 19 15.95 -10.94 10.33
C LYS A 19 15.99 -9.60 9.56
N GLY A 20 14.93 -9.30 8.81
CA GLY A 20 14.78 -8.02 8.11
C GLY A 20 14.79 -6.84 9.08
N PRO A 21 14.94 -5.60 8.57
CA PRO A 21 14.80 -4.43 9.41
C PRO A 21 13.37 -4.36 9.94
N ARG A 22 13.21 -3.63 11.04
CA ARG A 22 11.88 -3.19 11.48
C ARG A 22 11.31 -2.19 10.48
N GLU A 23 10.00 -2.22 10.32
CA GLU A 23 9.23 -1.24 9.57
C GLU A 23 9.32 0.14 10.22
N GLU A 24 9.39 1.20 9.40
CA GLU A 24 9.35 2.59 9.85
C GLU A 24 8.01 3.26 9.54
N ILE A 25 7.21 2.68 8.64
CA ILE A 25 5.90 3.20 8.24
C ILE A 25 4.89 2.08 8.04
N VAL A 26 3.61 2.39 8.24
CA VAL A 26 2.47 1.52 7.97
C VAL A 26 1.45 2.25 7.09
N TYR A 27 0.91 1.55 6.09
CA TYR A 27 -0.18 2.04 5.26
C TYR A 27 -1.51 1.44 5.71
N LEU A 28 -2.50 2.30 5.99
CA LEU A 28 -3.81 1.87 6.49
C LEU A 28 -4.93 2.38 5.58
N PRO A 29 -5.77 1.48 5.03
CA PRO A 29 -7.07 1.87 4.47
C PRO A 29 -7.92 2.53 5.56
N CYS A 30 -8.52 3.67 5.24
CA CYS A 30 -9.42 4.38 6.14
C CYS A 30 -10.73 4.68 5.41
N ILE A 31 -11.82 4.23 6.02
CA ILE A 31 -13.12 4.08 5.35
C ILE A 31 -14.10 5.09 5.92
N TYR A 32 -14.75 5.85 5.04
CA TYR A 32 -15.93 6.66 5.38
C TYR A 32 -17.23 6.04 4.90
N CYS A 33 -17.18 5.04 4.02
CA CYS A 33 -18.37 4.28 3.62
C CYS A 33 -19.15 3.81 4.87
N ASN A 34 -20.47 4.01 4.87
CA ASN A 34 -21.39 3.68 5.96
C ASN A 34 -21.19 4.43 7.30
N THR A 35 -20.41 5.52 7.33
CA THR A 35 -20.26 6.36 8.54
C THR A 35 -21.20 7.58 8.60
N GLY A 36 -21.95 7.85 7.52
CA GLY A 36 -22.73 9.09 7.35
C GLY A 36 -21.89 10.30 6.87
N ILE A 37 -20.56 10.19 6.84
CA ILE A 37 -19.67 11.23 6.34
C ILE A 37 -19.52 11.11 4.82
N LEU A 38 -19.90 12.15 4.08
CA LEU A 38 -19.78 12.20 2.62
C LEU A 38 -18.37 12.62 2.18
N LYS A 39 -17.39 11.74 2.39
CA LYS A 39 -15.99 11.93 1.94
C LYS A 39 -15.46 10.65 1.30
N PRO A 40 -14.46 10.76 0.40
CA PRO A 40 -13.82 9.57 -0.15
C PRO A 40 -13.00 8.88 0.92
N ASP A 41 -12.92 7.55 0.84
CA ASP A 41 -11.95 6.77 1.60
C ASP A 41 -10.53 7.26 1.28
N TYR A 42 -9.57 6.94 2.14
CA TYR A 42 -8.19 7.37 1.94
C TYR A 42 -7.20 6.34 2.45
N LEU A 43 -5.97 6.41 1.94
CA LEU A 43 -4.84 5.66 2.47
C LEU A 43 -4.06 6.55 3.44
N ALA A 44 -4.05 6.18 4.72
CA ALA A 44 -3.18 6.81 5.71
C ALA A 44 -1.76 6.23 5.60
N THR A 45 -0.75 7.07 5.75
CA THR A 45 0.63 6.66 6.05
C THR A 45 0.93 7.06 7.49
N VAL A 46 1.25 6.08 8.32
CA VAL A 46 1.56 6.25 9.74
C VAL A 46 3.04 6.02 9.95
N ASP A 47 3.69 6.93 10.66
CA ASP A 47 5.07 6.75 11.10
C ASP A 47 5.12 5.89 12.35
N VAL A 48 5.88 4.79 12.30
CA VAL A 48 6.00 3.81 13.37
C VAL A 48 7.45 3.61 13.81
N ASP A 49 8.39 4.46 13.36
CA ASP A 49 9.75 4.48 13.90
C ASP A 49 9.77 5.18 15.27
N PRO A 50 10.11 4.50 16.39
CA PRO A 50 10.17 5.10 17.72
C PRO A 50 11.19 6.25 17.86
N LYS A 51 12.13 6.37 16.92
CA LYS A 51 13.13 7.45 16.89
C LYS A 51 12.66 8.69 16.12
N SER A 52 11.55 8.58 15.38
CA SER A 52 11.02 9.67 14.59
C SER A 52 10.32 10.73 15.46
N PRO A 53 10.49 12.04 15.19
CA PRO A 53 9.73 13.09 15.86
C PRO A 53 8.22 12.99 15.58
N THR A 54 7.82 12.25 14.54
CA THR A 54 6.42 12.01 14.16
C THR A 54 5.93 10.61 14.53
N TYR A 55 6.63 9.89 15.42
CA TYR A 55 6.23 8.56 15.89
C TYR A 55 4.75 8.52 16.33
N CYS A 56 4.02 7.48 15.90
CA CYS A 56 2.60 7.28 16.16
C CYS A 56 1.68 8.39 15.60
N LYS A 57 2.09 9.07 14.53
CA LYS A 57 1.26 10.06 13.82
C LYS A 57 0.95 9.63 12.39
N VAL A 58 -0.23 10.05 11.92
CA VAL A 58 -0.56 10.02 10.49
C VAL A 58 0.22 11.14 9.81
N ILE A 59 1.25 10.78 9.04
CA ILE A 59 2.15 11.71 8.36
C ILE A 59 1.69 12.07 6.94
N HIS A 60 0.81 11.25 6.34
CA HIS A 60 0.23 11.54 5.04
C HIS A 60 -1.15 10.90 4.89
N ARG A 61 -2.02 11.55 4.11
CA ARG A 61 -3.35 11.05 3.74
C ARG A 61 -3.50 11.19 2.23
N LEU A 62 -3.64 10.06 1.53
CA LEU A 62 -3.95 10.04 0.11
C LEU A 62 -5.46 9.78 -0.07
N PRO A 63 -6.30 10.80 -0.32
CA PRO A 63 -7.71 10.59 -0.60
C PRO A 63 -7.90 9.86 -1.93
N MET A 64 -8.86 8.92 -1.96
CA MET A 64 -9.30 8.30 -3.20
C MET A 64 -10.12 9.30 -4.02
N PRO A 65 -10.10 9.18 -5.36
CA PRO A 65 -10.80 10.12 -6.22
C PRO A 65 -12.33 9.90 -6.27
N ASN A 66 -12.86 8.83 -5.67
CA ASN A 66 -14.29 8.50 -5.72
C ASN A 66 -14.88 8.29 -4.32
N LEU A 67 -16.19 8.52 -4.21
CA LEU A 67 -16.98 8.22 -3.02
C LEU A 67 -17.47 6.77 -3.02
N ARG A 68 -17.79 6.26 -1.82
CA ARG A 68 -18.48 4.96 -1.60
C ARG A 68 -17.75 3.77 -2.21
N ASP A 69 -16.43 3.72 -2.03
CA ASP A 69 -15.58 2.62 -2.49
C ASP A 69 -15.55 1.45 -1.52
N GLU A 70 -15.39 1.75 -0.22
CA GLU A 70 -15.05 0.80 0.83
C GLU A 70 -13.70 0.13 0.57
N LEU A 71 -12.61 0.89 0.76
CA LEU A 71 -11.26 0.32 0.80
C LEU A 71 -11.15 -0.68 1.95
N HIS A 72 -10.99 -1.98 1.65
CA HIS A 72 -11.07 -3.01 2.69
C HIS A 72 -9.72 -3.70 2.94
N HIS A 73 -9.18 -4.35 1.91
CA HIS A 73 -7.86 -4.98 1.94
C HIS A 73 -6.91 -4.30 0.98
N SER A 74 -5.62 -4.47 1.21
CA SER A 74 -4.57 -4.01 0.31
C SER A 74 -3.44 -5.03 0.23
N GLY A 75 -2.69 -4.98 -0.88
CA GLY A 75 -1.56 -5.87 -1.11
C GLY A 75 -0.48 -5.20 -1.94
N TRP A 76 0.69 -5.82 -1.99
CA TRP A 76 1.82 -5.36 -2.79
C TRP A 76 1.75 -5.93 -4.21
N ASN A 77 2.23 -5.16 -5.19
CA ASN A 77 2.34 -5.64 -6.57
C ASN A 77 3.39 -6.75 -6.76
N ALA A 78 4.40 -6.82 -5.88
CA ALA A 78 5.41 -7.85 -5.84
C ALA A 78 5.90 -8.02 -4.39
N CYS A 79 6.28 -9.24 -4.01
CA CYS A 79 6.76 -9.56 -2.66
C CYS A 79 7.81 -10.69 -2.73
N SER A 80 8.08 -11.36 -1.61
CA SER A 80 9.05 -12.46 -1.52
C SER A 80 8.79 -13.62 -2.50
N SER A 81 7.58 -13.77 -3.04
CA SER A 81 7.32 -14.75 -4.13
C SER A 81 8.07 -14.43 -5.42
N CYS A 82 8.58 -13.21 -5.57
CA CYS A 82 9.46 -12.78 -6.65
C CYS A 82 10.94 -12.73 -6.22
N PHE A 83 11.32 -13.38 -5.11
CA PHE A 83 12.71 -13.43 -4.69
C PHE A 83 13.60 -13.99 -5.83
N GLY A 84 14.74 -13.35 -6.08
CA GLY A 84 15.64 -13.69 -7.19
C GLY A 84 15.25 -13.14 -8.56
N ASP A 85 14.03 -12.59 -8.74
CA ASP A 85 13.64 -11.91 -9.99
C ASP A 85 13.92 -10.40 -9.93
N ALA A 86 15.10 -10.01 -10.41
CA ALA A 86 15.54 -8.62 -10.46
C ALA A 86 14.67 -7.71 -11.36
N SER A 87 13.84 -8.27 -12.23
CA SER A 87 12.93 -7.49 -13.09
C SER A 87 11.73 -6.93 -12.31
N ARG A 88 11.47 -7.44 -11.10
CA ARG A 88 10.34 -7.05 -10.26
C ARG A 88 10.74 -6.04 -9.20
N LYS A 89 9.78 -5.20 -8.80
CA LYS A 89 9.94 -4.21 -7.73
C LYS A 89 8.68 -4.15 -6.88
N ARG A 90 8.86 -4.17 -5.55
CA ARG A 90 7.80 -3.88 -4.57
C ARG A 90 7.72 -2.37 -4.37
N ASN A 91 6.94 -1.70 -5.20
CA ASN A 91 6.84 -0.24 -5.22
C ASN A 91 5.43 0.28 -5.51
N ARG A 92 4.44 -0.61 -5.56
CA ARG A 92 3.03 -0.26 -5.69
C ARG A 92 2.19 -0.99 -4.65
N LEU A 93 1.22 -0.27 -4.09
CA LEU A 93 0.11 -0.88 -3.37
C LEU A 93 -1.08 -1.04 -4.31
N ILE A 94 -1.76 -2.18 -4.19
CA ILE A 94 -2.99 -2.51 -4.89
C ILE A 94 -4.13 -2.48 -3.87
N LEU A 95 -5.09 -1.57 -4.07
CA LEU A 95 -6.21 -1.35 -3.17
C LEU A 95 -7.54 -1.61 -3.90
N PRO A 96 -8.06 -2.84 -3.88
CA PRO A 96 -9.42 -3.12 -4.31
C PRO A 96 -10.44 -2.47 -3.37
N SER A 97 -11.54 -2.02 -3.96
CA SER A 97 -12.67 -1.39 -3.27
C SER A 97 -13.85 -2.36 -3.27
N LEU A 98 -14.32 -2.73 -2.08
CA LEU A 98 -15.29 -3.81 -1.90
C LEU A 98 -16.64 -3.49 -2.55
N ILE A 99 -17.12 -2.26 -2.40
CA ILE A 99 -18.46 -1.86 -2.88
C ILE A 99 -18.43 -1.42 -4.33
N SER A 100 -17.42 -0.68 -4.75
CA SER A 100 -17.40 -0.12 -6.11
C SER A 100 -16.75 -1.01 -7.15
N SER A 101 -16.04 -2.06 -6.72
CA SER A 101 -15.21 -2.91 -7.58
C SER A 101 -14.07 -2.15 -8.30
N ARG A 102 -13.76 -0.90 -7.92
CA ARG A 102 -12.58 -0.19 -8.41
C ARG A 102 -11.31 -0.77 -7.80
N ILE A 103 -10.22 -0.70 -8.55
CA ILE A 103 -8.88 -1.05 -8.07
C ILE A 103 -7.99 0.18 -8.22
N TYR A 104 -7.48 0.66 -7.10
CA TYR A 104 -6.50 1.73 -7.05
C TYR A 104 -5.09 1.13 -7.02
N VAL A 105 -4.22 1.65 -7.88
CA VAL A 105 -2.78 1.37 -7.85
C VAL A 105 -2.10 2.63 -7.34
N VAL A 106 -1.40 2.51 -6.22
CA VAL A 106 -0.75 3.62 -5.54
C VAL A 106 0.76 3.48 -5.64
N ASP A 107 1.45 4.53 -6.06
CA ASP A 107 2.91 4.64 -6.04
C ASP A 107 3.41 4.93 -4.63
N VAL A 108 4.20 4.00 -4.10
CA VAL A 108 4.93 4.13 -2.83
C VAL A 108 6.44 4.04 -3.02
N GLY A 109 6.91 3.88 -4.26
CA GLY A 109 8.34 3.82 -4.59
C GLY A 109 8.98 5.18 -4.77
N THR A 110 8.24 6.17 -5.27
CA THR A 110 8.75 7.54 -5.47
C THR A 110 8.98 8.25 -4.13
N ASN A 111 8.00 8.21 -3.23
CA ASN A 111 8.14 8.66 -1.86
C ASN A 111 7.28 7.77 -0.93
N PRO A 112 7.89 6.84 -0.17
CA PRO A 112 7.14 5.97 0.73
C PRO A 112 6.36 6.72 1.81
N ARG A 113 6.84 7.88 2.25
CA ARG A 113 6.19 8.69 3.31
C ARG A 113 5.06 9.59 2.77
N ALA A 114 4.96 9.75 1.45
CA ALA A 114 3.88 10.49 0.79
C ALA A 114 3.42 9.78 -0.50
N PRO A 115 2.65 8.68 -0.39
CA PRO A 115 2.18 7.92 -1.54
C PRO A 115 1.33 8.74 -2.50
N GLN A 116 1.35 8.37 -3.79
CA GLN A 116 0.63 9.09 -4.84
C GLN A 116 -0.20 8.14 -5.71
N MET A 117 -1.29 8.65 -6.28
CA MET A 117 -2.11 7.86 -7.19
C MET A 117 -1.32 7.53 -8.47
N HIS A 118 -1.20 6.24 -8.81
CA HIS A 118 -0.54 5.80 -10.03
C HIS A 118 -1.53 5.45 -11.13
N LYS A 119 -2.58 4.69 -10.80
CA LYS A 119 -3.61 4.28 -11.74
C LYS A 119 -4.92 3.98 -11.02
N VAL A 120 -6.04 4.23 -11.71
CA VAL A 120 -7.37 3.79 -11.30
C VAL A 120 -7.90 2.85 -12.38
N ASN A 121 -8.24 1.61 -12.01
CA ASN A 121 -8.94 0.68 -12.88
C ASN A 121 -10.39 0.57 -12.41
N ARG A 122 -11.33 0.67 -13.34
CA ARG A 122 -12.73 0.31 -13.09
C ARG A 122 -12.90 -1.18 -13.44
N ALA A 123 -13.58 -1.94 -12.58
CA ALA A 123 -14.15 -3.20 -13.04
C ALA A 123 -15.12 -2.92 -14.19
N GLY A 124 -15.19 -3.84 -15.15
CA GLY A 124 -16.22 -3.80 -16.19
C GLY A 124 -17.64 -3.85 -15.60
N PRO A 125 -18.68 -3.70 -16.43
CA PRO A 125 -20.06 -3.80 -15.96
C PRO A 125 -20.26 -5.08 -15.15
N ARG A 126 -20.95 -4.98 -14.01
CA ARG A 126 -21.37 -6.15 -13.25
C ARG A 126 -22.29 -6.97 -14.15
N VAL A 127 -21.85 -8.16 -14.54
CA VAL A 127 -22.74 -9.18 -15.09
C VAL A 127 -23.45 -9.78 -13.88
N LEU A 128 -24.64 -9.26 -13.59
CA LEU A 128 -25.63 -9.94 -12.75
C LEU A 128 -26.66 -10.58 -13.68
#